data_AF-A0ABD5IPG3-F1
#
_entry.id   AF-A0ABD5IPG3-F1
#
_cell.length_a   1.000
_cell.length_b   1.000
_cell.length_c   1.000
_cell.angle_alpha   90.00
_cell.angle_beta   90.00
_cell.angle_gamma   90.00
#
_symmetry.space_group_name_H-M   'P 1'
#
loop_
_entity.id
_entity.type
_entity.pdbx_description
1 polymer ?
#
loop_
_entity_poly.entity_id
_entity_poly.type
_entity_poly.pdbx_seq_one_letter_code
_entity_poly.pdbx_strand_id
1 'polypeptide(L)'
;EQTPEHSLTILDKGFYALGLLHHWSASGAEKHWMLPLRKDAQYRVRERLGTGQELVELKLSPQARKKWPAAPEMLIARLISKEVNGKKVQILTSMCDPLRYPKADIVDLYGHRWEIEHGFREMKQYLLQNELTLRSKKPELVRQELWGVALAYNLLRFMMAQMANSLKHVEPYQIGF
;
A
#
# COMPACT_ATOMS: atom_id res chain seq x y z
N GLU A 1 16.42 -7.28 -1.72
CA GLU A 1 15.58 -7.96 -0.71
C GLU A 1 14.31 -8.44 -1.38
N GLN A 2 13.88 -9.68 -1.11
CA GLN A 2 12.61 -10.20 -1.64
C GLN A 2 11.52 -9.99 -0.59
N THR A 3 10.35 -9.54 -1.03
CA THR A 3 9.16 -9.44 -0.17
C THR A 3 8.86 -10.82 0.44
N PRO A 4 8.55 -10.91 1.74
CA PRO A 4 8.24 -12.19 2.39
C PRO A 4 7.06 -12.92 1.73
N GLU A 5 7.02 -14.24 1.87
CA GLU A 5 5.83 -15.02 1.56
C GLU A 5 4.71 -14.73 2.56
N HIS A 6 3.47 -15.08 2.20
CA HIS A 6 2.28 -14.83 3.04
C HIS A 6 2.16 -13.37 3.47
N SER A 7 2.39 -12.46 2.52
CA SER A 7 2.44 -11.03 2.78
C SER A 7 1.45 -10.28 1.91
N LEU A 8 1.03 -9.11 2.41
CA LEU A 8 0.16 -8.19 1.72
C LEU A 8 0.89 -6.86 1.55
N THR A 9 1.08 -6.46 0.30
CA THR A 9 1.67 -5.17 -0.04
C THR A 9 0.57 -4.17 -0.37
N ILE A 10 0.47 -3.11 0.43
CA ILE A 10 -0.48 -2.01 0.19
C ILE A 10 0.25 -0.94 -0.64
N LEU A 11 -0.23 -0.72 -1.86
CA LEU A 11 0.37 0.21 -2.82
C LEU A 11 -0.52 1.43 -3.04
N ASP A 12 0.10 2.53 -3.47
CA ASP A 12 -0.62 3.72 -3.92
C ASP A 12 -0.95 3.69 -5.43
N LYS A 13 -1.80 4.61 -5.90
CA LYS A 13 -2.23 4.78 -7.31
C LYS A 13 -1.06 4.84 -8.29
N GLY A 14 0.09 5.37 -7.86
CA GLY A 14 1.31 5.45 -8.69
C GLY A 14 1.87 4.09 -9.13
N PHE A 15 1.50 3.01 -8.45
CA PHE A 15 1.94 1.65 -8.74
C PHE A 15 0.94 0.85 -9.59
N TYR A 16 -0.03 1.53 -10.23
CA TYR A 16 -0.97 0.89 -11.16
C TYR A 16 -0.23 0.43 -12.43
N ALA A 17 0.37 -0.76 -12.36
CA ALA A 17 1.11 -1.39 -13.44
C ALA A 17 0.81 -2.90 -13.43
N LEU A 18 -0.19 -3.32 -14.21
CA LEU A 18 -0.73 -4.69 -14.18
C LEU A 18 0.33 -5.79 -14.35
N GLY A 19 1.34 -5.57 -15.21
CA GLY A 19 2.45 -6.51 -15.39
C GLY A 19 3.33 -6.65 -14.14
N LEU A 20 3.59 -5.54 -13.43
CA LEU A 20 4.30 -5.55 -12.15
C LEU A 20 3.46 -6.27 -11.08
N LEU A 21 2.16 -5.97 -11.00
CA LEU A 21 1.25 -6.57 -10.02
C LEU A 21 1.13 -8.08 -10.21
N HIS A 22 1.04 -8.54 -11.46
CA HIS A 22 1.08 -9.96 -11.78
C HIS A 22 2.40 -10.59 -11.33
N HIS A 23 3.53 -9.98 -11.72
CA HIS A 23 4.85 -10.48 -11.34
C HIS A 23 5.01 -10.55 -9.82
N TRP A 24 4.50 -9.55 -9.09
CA TRP A 24 4.53 -9.51 -7.64
C TRP A 24 3.86 -10.73 -7.01
N SER A 25 2.61 -11.00 -7.40
CA SER A 25 1.87 -12.17 -6.89
C SER A 25 2.40 -13.51 -7.39
N ALA A 26 3.06 -13.53 -8.55
CA ALA A 26 3.66 -14.75 -9.11
C ALA A 26 5.07 -15.05 -8.55
N SER A 27 5.67 -14.13 -7.79
CA SER A 27 7.06 -14.24 -7.31
C SER A 27 7.25 -15.05 -6.02
N GLY A 28 6.21 -15.70 -5.50
CA GLY A 28 6.27 -16.53 -4.30
C GLY A 28 4.90 -16.93 -3.78
N ALA A 29 4.87 -17.68 -2.68
CA ALA A 29 3.62 -18.13 -2.09
C ALA A 29 2.86 -16.98 -1.41
N GLU A 30 1.57 -16.87 -1.73
CA GLU A 30 0.61 -15.97 -1.07
C GLU A 30 1.09 -14.51 -0.95
N LYS A 31 1.73 -14.02 -2.01
CA LYS A 31 2.11 -12.60 -2.14
C LYS A 31 0.94 -11.82 -2.72
N HIS A 32 0.27 -11.07 -1.85
CA HIS A 32 -0.88 -10.27 -2.23
C HIS A 32 -0.53 -8.81 -2.37
N TRP A 33 -1.33 -8.11 -3.17
CA TRP A 33 -1.27 -6.67 -3.29
C TRP A 33 -2.68 -6.09 -3.18
N MET A 34 -2.76 -4.86 -2.70
CA MET A 34 -3.96 -4.04 -2.83
C MET A 34 -3.57 -2.60 -3.15
N LEU A 35 -4.41 -1.91 -3.91
CA LEU A 35 -4.19 -0.53 -4.28
C LEU A 35 -5.51 0.16 -4.63
N PRO A 36 -5.59 1.48 -4.52
CA PRO A 36 -6.76 2.22 -4.98
C PRO A 36 -6.90 2.15 -6.50
N LEU A 37 -8.12 1.93 -6.98
CA LEU A 37 -8.39 1.94 -8.42
C LEU A 37 -8.01 3.31 -9.02
N ARG A 38 -7.30 3.28 -10.15
CA ARG A 38 -6.95 4.50 -10.89
C ARG A 38 -8.20 5.15 -11.47
N LYS A 39 -8.22 6.48 -11.52
CA LYS A 39 -9.24 7.22 -12.28
C LYS A 39 -9.25 6.72 -13.73
N ASP A 40 -10.44 6.46 -14.26
CA ASP A 40 -10.66 6.01 -15.64
C ASP A 40 -10.05 4.63 -15.98
N ALA A 41 -9.78 3.80 -14.96
CA ALA A 41 -9.37 2.42 -15.16
C ALA A 41 -10.46 1.64 -15.93
N GLN A 42 -10.08 1.06 -17.06
CA GLN A 42 -10.95 0.22 -17.87
C GLN A 42 -10.84 -1.22 -17.38
N TYR A 43 -11.98 -1.83 -17.05
CA TYR A 43 -12.07 -3.21 -16.62
C TYR A 43 -13.41 -3.80 -17.06
N ARG A 44 -13.46 -5.11 -17.19
CA ARG A 44 -14.70 -5.85 -17.42
C ARG A 44 -15.09 -6.58 -16.14
N VAL A 45 -16.35 -6.45 -15.72
CA VAL A 45 -16.87 -7.27 -14.61
C VAL A 45 -17.05 -8.70 -15.11
N ARG A 46 -16.36 -9.65 -14.48
CA ARG A 46 -16.47 -11.09 -14.75
C ARG A 46 -17.57 -11.71 -13.91
N GLU A 47 -17.62 -11.35 -12.63
CA GLU A 47 -18.56 -11.90 -11.65
C GLU A 47 -18.85 -10.90 -10.54
N ARG A 48 -20.08 -10.87 -10.03
CA ARG A 48 -20.46 -10.10 -8.85
C ARG A 48 -20.48 -11.02 -7.64
N LEU A 49 -19.55 -10.82 -6.71
CA LEU A 49 -19.43 -11.63 -5.49
C LEU A 49 -20.38 -11.18 -4.37
N GLY A 50 -20.96 -9.99 -4.49
CA GLY A 50 -21.90 -9.41 -3.53
C GLY A 50 -21.89 -7.89 -3.56
N THR A 51 -22.58 -7.26 -2.61
CA THR A 51 -22.72 -5.80 -2.58
C THR A 51 -21.37 -5.07 -2.48
N GLY A 52 -21.02 -4.35 -3.55
CA GLY A 52 -19.78 -3.61 -3.67
C GLY A 52 -18.54 -4.50 -3.76
N GLN A 53 -18.66 -5.72 -4.29
CA GLN A 53 -17.55 -6.63 -4.51
C GLN A 53 -17.70 -7.39 -5.83
N GLU A 54 -16.69 -7.28 -6.69
CA GLU A 54 -16.74 -7.80 -8.05
C GLU A 54 -15.40 -8.45 -8.40
N LEU A 55 -15.40 -9.56 -9.13
CA LEU A 55 -14.22 -10.02 -9.85
C LEU A 55 -14.19 -9.31 -11.20
N VAL A 56 -13.06 -8.69 -11.49
CA VAL A 56 -12.86 -7.89 -12.69
C VAL A 56 -11.66 -8.39 -13.49
N GLU A 57 -11.73 -8.21 -14.80
CA GLU A 57 -10.66 -8.48 -15.74
C GLU A 57 -10.07 -7.17 -16.25
N LEU A 58 -8.75 -7.08 -16.19
CA LEU A 58 -7.98 -5.90 -16.56
C LEU A 58 -7.03 -6.26 -17.70
N LYS A 59 -7.22 -5.62 -18.85
CA LYS A 59 -6.39 -5.88 -20.03
C LYS A 59 -5.03 -5.21 -19.89
N LEU A 60 -3.96 -5.98 -20.10
CA LEU A 60 -2.61 -5.43 -20.19
C LEU A 60 -2.42 -4.68 -21.51
N SER A 61 -1.80 -3.51 -21.46
CA SER A 61 -1.44 -2.76 -22.67
C SER A 61 -0.33 -3.50 -23.45
N PRO A 62 -0.23 -3.31 -24.78
CA PRO A 62 0.84 -3.91 -25.58
C PRO A 62 2.24 -3.57 -25.06
N GLN A 63 2.45 -2.33 -24.60
CA GLN A 63 3.72 -1.90 -24.01
C GLN A 63 4.02 -2.63 -22.69
N ALA A 64 3.02 -2.83 -21.84
CA ALA A 64 3.17 -3.60 -20.61
C ALA A 64 3.51 -5.07 -20.90
N ARG A 65 2.88 -5.69 -21.91
CA ARG A 65 3.19 -7.05 -22.34
C ARG A 65 4.62 -7.20 -22.86
N LYS A 66 5.12 -6.21 -23.61
CA LYS A 66 6.53 -6.20 -24.06
C LYS A 66 7.51 -6.13 -22.89
N LYS A 67 7.17 -5.36 -21.85
CA LYS A 67 7.99 -5.25 -20.62
C LYS A 67 7.86 -6.47 -19.71
N TRP A 68 6.71 -7.13 -19.71
CA TRP A 68 6.37 -8.28 -18.85
C TRP A 68 5.85 -9.45 -19.69
N PRO A 69 6.73 -10.17 -20.42
CA PRO A 69 6.30 -11.25 -21.32
C PRO A 69 5.59 -12.42 -20.63
N ALA A 70 5.91 -12.67 -19.35
CA ALA A 70 5.30 -13.72 -18.54
C ALA A 70 3.92 -13.35 -17.97
N ALA A 71 3.47 -12.10 -18.15
CA ALA A 71 2.16 -11.67 -17.66
C ALA A 71 1.04 -12.08 -18.65
N PRO A 72 -0.13 -12.51 -18.13
CA PRO A 72 -1.27 -12.87 -18.97
C PRO A 72 -1.81 -11.65 -19.73
N GLU A 73 -2.59 -11.87 -20.77
CA GLU A 73 -3.26 -10.78 -21.48
C GLU A 73 -4.29 -10.05 -20.60
N MET A 74 -4.99 -10.82 -19.77
CA MET A 74 -6.01 -10.33 -18.85
C MET A 74 -5.58 -10.69 -17.42
N LEU A 75 -5.50 -9.69 -16.55
CA LEU A 75 -5.29 -9.89 -15.12
C LEU A 75 -6.64 -9.92 -14.41
N ILE A 76 -6.89 -10.99 -13.66
CA ILE A 76 -8.07 -11.08 -12.79
C ILE A 76 -7.72 -10.47 -11.45
N ALA A 77 -8.60 -9.61 -10.93
CA ALA A 77 -8.48 -9.03 -9.61
C ALA A 77 -9.86 -8.83 -8.99
N ARG A 78 -9.92 -8.67 -7.68
CA ARG A 78 -11.13 -8.30 -6.97
C ARG A 78 -11.20 -6.81 -6.79
N LEU A 79 -12.36 -6.24 -7.11
CA LEU A 79 -12.69 -4.84 -6.93
C LEU A 79 -13.66 -4.70 -5.76
N ILE A 80 -13.26 -3.93 -4.76
CA ILE A 80 -14.07 -3.63 -3.58
C ILE A 80 -14.44 -2.16 -3.60
N SER A 81 -15.74 -1.89 -3.51
CA SER A 81 -16.29 -0.54 -3.45
C SER A 81 -16.88 -0.26 -2.06
N LYS A 82 -16.53 0.89 -1.49
CA LYS A 82 -17.07 1.43 -0.24
C LYS A 82 -17.34 2.92 -0.39
N GLU A 83 -18.36 3.40 0.28
CA GLU A 83 -18.61 4.84 0.43
C GLU A 83 -17.95 5.34 1.71
N VAL A 84 -17.15 6.40 1.60
CA VAL A 84 -16.48 7.06 2.73
C VAL A 84 -16.75 8.54 2.60
N ASN A 85 -17.45 9.12 3.58
CA ASN A 85 -17.82 10.54 3.60
C ASN A 85 -18.49 11.01 2.28
N GLY A 86 -19.45 10.25 1.77
CA GLY A 86 -20.16 10.55 0.52
C GLY A 86 -19.34 10.33 -0.76
N LYS A 87 -18.11 9.81 -0.66
CA LYS A 87 -17.24 9.52 -1.81
C LYS A 87 -17.07 8.02 -1.99
N LYS A 88 -17.27 7.55 -3.23
CA LYS A 88 -16.99 6.16 -3.59
C LYS A 88 -15.48 5.94 -3.65
N VAL A 89 -14.97 5.09 -2.77
CA VAL A 89 -13.60 4.58 -2.76
C VAL A 89 -13.61 3.17 -3.33
N GLN A 90 -12.70 2.90 -4.27
CA GLN A 90 -12.56 1.60 -4.90
C GLN A 90 -11.14 1.08 -4.70
N ILE A 91 -11.04 -0.15 -4.20
CA ILE A 91 -9.78 -0.85 -3.92
C ILE A 91 -9.72 -2.06 -4.83
N LEU A 92 -8.59 -2.22 -5.52
CA LEU A 92 -8.27 -3.35 -6.35
C LEU A 92 -7.27 -4.26 -5.62
N THR A 93 -7.49 -5.57 -5.61
CA THR A 93 -6.61 -6.52 -4.91
C THR A 93 -6.51 -7.87 -5.63
N SER A 94 -5.39 -8.57 -5.44
CA SER A 94 -5.22 -9.97 -5.88
C SER A 94 -5.92 -10.99 -4.98
N MET A 95 -6.43 -10.59 -3.80
CA MET A 95 -7.17 -11.47 -2.87
C MET A 95 -8.58 -11.76 -3.39
N CYS A 96 -8.69 -12.72 -4.31
CA CYS A 96 -9.91 -12.99 -5.07
C CYS A 96 -10.97 -13.80 -4.32
N ASP A 97 -10.58 -14.58 -3.30
CA ASP A 97 -11.50 -15.43 -2.54
C ASP A 97 -12.21 -14.61 -1.43
N PRO A 98 -13.55 -14.44 -1.50
CA PRO A 98 -14.30 -13.67 -0.51
C PRO A 98 -14.52 -14.39 0.82
N LEU A 99 -14.45 -15.72 0.87
CA LEU A 99 -14.56 -16.49 2.10
C LEU A 99 -13.25 -16.44 2.88
N ARG A 100 -12.13 -16.52 2.15
CA ARG A 100 -10.79 -16.43 2.75
C ARG A 100 -10.39 -15.00 3.12
N TYR A 101 -10.77 -14.01 2.31
CA TYR A 101 -10.44 -12.60 2.52
C TYR A 101 -11.72 -11.76 2.59
N PRO A 102 -12.28 -11.56 3.79
CA PRO A 102 -13.51 -10.78 3.96
C PRO A 102 -13.37 -9.33 3.50
N LYS A 103 -14.47 -8.76 3.00
CA LYS A 103 -14.53 -7.36 2.55
C LYS A 103 -14.15 -6.38 3.65
N ALA A 104 -14.67 -6.62 4.86
CA ALA A 104 -14.51 -5.74 6.00
C ALA A 104 -13.03 -5.58 6.34
N ASP A 105 -12.32 -6.70 6.42
CA ASP A 105 -10.89 -6.75 6.75
C ASP A 105 -10.04 -6.03 5.69
N ILE A 106 -10.30 -6.25 4.40
CA ILE A 106 -9.57 -5.55 3.33
C ILE A 106 -9.78 -4.03 3.40
N VAL A 107 -11.01 -3.61 3.68
CA VAL A 107 -11.36 -2.21 3.83
C VAL A 107 -10.67 -1.58 5.04
N ASP A 108 -10.65 -2.31 6.17
CA ASP A 108 -10.04 -1.87 7.42
C ASP A 108 -8.52 -1.74 7.26
N LEU A 109 -7.87 -2.78 6.71
CA LEU A 109 -6.46 -2.79 6.34
C LEU A 109 -6.08 -1.64 5.42
N TYR A 110 -6.92 -1.32 4.43
CA TYR A 110 -6.65 -0.19 3.55
C TYR A 110 -6.76 1.17 4.28
N GLY A 111 -7.54 1.25 5.36
CA GLY A 111 -7.58 2.42 6.25
C GLY A 111 -6.21 2.75 6.85
N HIS A 112 -5.46 1.72 7.25
CA HIS A 112 -4.10 1.86 7.79
C HIS A 112 -3.08 2.40 6.78
N ARG A 113 -3.40 2.44 5.47
CA ARG A 113 -2.52 3.09 4.48
C ARG A 113 -2.22 4.54 4.83
N TRP A 114 -3.16 5.25 5.47
CA TRP A 114 -2.93 6.64 5.89
C TRP A 114 -1.78 6.78 6.90
N GLU A 115 -1.39 5.73 7.62
CA GLU A 115 -0.29 5.78 8.60
C GLU A 115 1.04 6.16 7.95
N ILE A 116 1.30 5.72 6.70
CA ILE A 116 2.54 6.10 6.01
C ILE A 116 2.57 7.61 5.71
N GLU A 117 1.42 8.21 5.39
CA GLU A 117 1.30 9.65 5.14
C GLU A 117 1.50 10.44 6.45
N HIS A 118 1.00 9.91 7.57
CA HIS A 118 1.26 10.47 8.90
C HIS A 118 2.74 10.38 9.26
N GLY A 119 3.40 9.24 9.01
CA GLY A 119 4.84 9.10 9.28
C GLY A 119 5.71 10.05 8.44
N PHE A 120 5.37 10.24 7.16
CA PHE A 120 6.05 11.26 6.35
C PHE A 120 5.82 12.67 6.86
N ARG A 121 4.61 12.97 7.36
CA ARG A 121 4.31 14.26 7.97
C ARG A 121 5.14 14.45 9.24
N GLU A 122 5.20 13.46 10.12
CA GLU A 122 5.96 13.56 11.38
C GLU A 122 7.46 13.77 11.13
N MET A 123 8.04 13.03 10.18
CA MET A 123 9.43 13.24 9.79
C MET A 123 9.69 14.66 9.26
N LYS A 124 8.80 15.21 8.44
CA LYS A 124 8.98 16.55 7.85
C LYS A 124 8.70 17.68 8.84
N GLN A 125 7.63 17.55 9.61
CA GLN A 125 7.13 18.63 10.47
C GLN A 125 7.84 18.66 11.82
N TYR A 126 8.01 17.51 12.47
CA TYR A 126 8.56 17.44 13.82
C TYR A 126 10.06 17.19 13.80
N LEU A 127 10.52 16.13 13.14
CA LEU A 127 11.95 15.80 13.12
C LEU A 127 12.80 16.81 12.35
N LEU A 128 12.29 17.28 11.21
CA LEU A 128 12.95 18.30 10.40
C LEU A 128 12.48 19.73 10.69
N GLN A 129 11.57 19.94 11.65
CA GLN A 129 11.07 21.27 12.02
C GLN A 129 10.54 22.11 10.84
N ASN A 130 9.94 21.46 9.84
CA ASN A 130 9.52 22.09 8.56
C ASN A 130 10.65 22.74 7.74
N GLU A 131 11.90 22.40 8.00
CA GLU A 131 13.01 22.84 7.15
C GLU A 131 12.86 22.29 5.73
N LEU A 132 12.87 23.18 4.75
CA LEU A 132 12.71 22.84 3.33
C LEU A 132 14.00 22.29 2.72
N THR A 133 15.13 22.47 3.40
CA THR A 133 16.46 22.07 2.90
C THR A 133 17.23 21.29 3.94
N LEU A 134 17.90 20.24 3.46
CA LEU A 134 18.92 19.52 4.23
C LEU A 134 20.17 20.38 4.36
N ARG A 135 20.93 20.20 5.44
CA ARG A 135 22.08 21.05 5.76
C ARG A 135 23.26 20.82 4.84
N SER A 136 23.46 19.58 4.41
CA SER A 136 24.60 19.23 3.57
C SER A 136 24.45 19.72 2.12
N LYS A 137 25.56 20.19 1.54
CA LYS A 137 25.69 20.53 0.12
C LYS A 137 26.40 19.46 -0.71
N LYS A 138 26.79 18.33 -0.10
CA LYS A 138 27.43 17.19 -0.78
C LYS A 138 26.43 16.03 -0.92
N PRO A 139 26.22 15.45 -2.12
CA PRO A 139 25.22 14.39 -2.34
C PRO A 139 25.33 13.20 -1.39
N GLU A 140 26.54 12.79 -1.04
CA GLU A 140 26.83 11.65 -0.15
C GLU A 140 26.35 11.95 1.26
N LEU A 141 26.67 13.15 1.77
CA LEU A 141 26.28 13.60 3.10
C LEU A 141 24.77 13.92 3.17
N VAL A 142 24.15 14.36 2.06
CA VAL A 142 22.68 14.49 1.96
C VAL A 142 22.00 13.13 2.14
N ARG A 143 22.51 12.07 1.49
CA ARG A 143 22.00 10.71 1.70
C ARG A 143 22.17 10.26 3.14
N GLN A 144 23.32 10.56 3.76
CA GLN A 144 23.56 10.26 5.17
C GLN A 144 22.55 10.97 6.09
N GLU A 145 22.27 12.25 5.83
CA GLU A 145 21.28 13.03 6.59
C GLU A 145 19.88 12.40 6.49
N LEU A 146 19.45 11.99 5.29
CA LEU A 146 18.18 11.29 5.09
C LEU A 146 18.12 9.96 5.86
N TRP A 147 19.20 9.17 5.83
CA TRP A 147 19.28 7.95 6.63
C TRP A 147 19.25 8.23 8.13
N GLY A 148 19.88 9.31 8.58
CA GLY A 148 19.82 9.77 9.97
C GLY A 148 18.39 10.10 10.41
N VAL A 149 17.63 10.82 9.58
CA VAL A 149 16.21 11.13 9.86
C VAL A 149 15.38 9.85 9.92
N ALA A 150 15.55 8.93 8.97
CA ALA A 150 14.81 7.67 8.95
C ALA A 150 15.15 6.80 10.17
N LEU A 151 16.43 6.74 10.58
CA LEU A 151 16.86 6.02 11.77
C LEU A 151 16.27 6.62 13.04
N ALA A 152 16.38 7.94 13.21
CA ALA A 152 15.84 8.64 14.37
C ALA A 152 14.32 8.43 14.51
N TYR A 153 13.60 8.55 13.39
CA TYR A 153 12.15 8.28 13.34
C TYR A 153 11.81 6.86 13.77
N ASN A 154 12.50 5.85 13.21
CA ASN A 154 12.24 4.46 13.55
C ASN A 154 12.58 4.12 15.01
N LEU A 155 13.65 4.71 15.57
CA LEU A 155 13.99 4.56 16.98
C LEU A 155 12.91 5.13 17.90
N LEU A 156 12.40 6.33 17.60
CA LEU A 156 11.29 6.93 18.36
C LEU A 156 10.03 6.08 18.25
N ARG A 157 9.67 5.64 17.04
CA ARG A 157 8.52 4.74 16.84
C ARG A 157 8.67 3.42 17.57
N PHE A 158 9.88 2.86 17.61
CA PHE A 158 10.15 1.64 18.38
C PHE A 158 9.95 1.86 19.89
N MET A 159 10.46 2.96 20.43
CA MET A 159 10.24 3.31 21.85
C MET A 159 8.75 3.54 22.15
N MET A 160 8.02 4.24 21.28
CA MET A 160 6.58 4.44 21.41
C MET A 160 5.81 3.12 21.37
N ALA A 161 6.22 2.17 20.52
CA ALA A 161 5.62 0.83 20.48
C ALA A 161 5.89 0.05 21.78
N GLN A 162 7.10 0.14 22.34
CA GLN A 162 7.41 -0.46 23.64
C GLN A 162 6.57 0.16 24.78
N MET A 163 6.34 1.47 24.73
CA MET A 163 5.47 2.16 25.69
C MET A 163 4.00 1.77 25.52
N ALA A 164 3.51 1.69 24.28
CA ALA A 164 2.15 1.24 23.99
C ALA A 164 1.90 -0.16 24.56
N ASN A 165 2.87 -1.08 24.40
CA ASN A 165 2.80 -2.43 24.96
C ASN A 165 2.76 -2.49 26.50
N SER A 166 3.24 -1.45 27.20
CA SER A 166 3.13 -1.36 28.66
C SER A 166 1.80 -0.78 29.13
N LEU A 167 1.04 -0.15 28.23
CA LEU A 167 -0.29 0.41 28.47
C LEU A 167 -1.37 -0.58 28.00
N LYS A 168 -2.51 -0.63 28.70
CA LYS A 168 -3.65 -1.45 28.24
C LYS A 168 -4.42 -0.70 27.16
N HIS A 169 -4.72 -1.37 26.04
CA HIS A 169 -5.59 -0.88 24.96
C HIS A 169 -5.09 0.36 24.21
N VAL A 170 -3.78 0.62 24.19
CA VAL A 170 -3.19 1.67 23.38
C VAL A 170 -2.33 1.02 22.30
N GLU A 171 -2.66 1.29 21.05
CA GLU A 171 -1.87 0.84 19.90
C GLU A 171 -0.73 1.83 19.62
N PRO A 172 0.43 1.38 19.10
CA PRO A 172 1.59 2.23 18.85
C PRO A 172 1.31 3.47 17.99
N TYR A 173 0.38 3.36 17.03
CA TYR A 173 0.00 4.46 16.13
C TYR A 173 -0.90 5.51 16.78
N GLN A 174 -1.44 5.25 17.98
CA GLN A 174 -2.26 6.19 18.74
C GLN A 174 -1.42 7.13 19.62
N ILE A 175 -0.13 6.81 19.83
CA ILE A 175 0.80 7.68 20.52
C ILE A 175 1.36 8.66 19.49
N GLY A 176 1.19 9.96 19.76
CA GLY A 176 1.72 11.05 18.93
C GLY A 176 3.15 11.43 19.31
N PHE A 177 3.81 12.18 18.42
CA PHE A 177 5.02 12.94 18.71
C PHE A 177 4.75 14.10 19.66
#